data_AF-A0AAW8KLG4-F1
#
_entry.id   AF-A0AAW8KLG4-F1
#
_cell.length_a   1.000
_cell.length_b   1.000
_cell.length_c   1.000
_cell.angle_alpha   90.00
_cell.angle_beta   90.00
_cell.angle_gamma   90.00
#
_symmetry.space_group_name_H-M   'P 1'
#
loop_
_entity.id
_entity.type
_entity.pdbx_description
1 polymer ?
#
loop_
_entity_poly.entity_id
_entity_poly.type
_entity_poly.pdbx_seq_one_letter_code
_entity_poly.pdbx_strand_id
1 'polypeptide(L)' 'MKATKKKNSVKKPRWTRNDTELSILALPTVIWYVLFCFLPMFGLIIAFKNYRVTGGKSFIYNVLHSDWSGFKNFEFL' A
#
# COMPACT_ATOMS: atom_id res chain seq x y z
N MET A 1 -34.04 -30.53 34.67
CA MET A 1 -32.83 -30.83 33.87
C MET A 1 -32.36 -29.53 33.21
N LYS A 2 -31.16 -29.00 33.53
CA LYS A 2 -30.59 -27.83 32.84
C LYS A 2 -29.54 -28.31 31.85
N ALA A 3 -29.80 -28.13 30.55
CA ALA A 3 -28.86 -28.42 29.50
C ALA A 3 -27.71 -27.39 29.51
N THR A 4 -26.50 -27.84 29.81
CA THR A 4 -25.28 -27.04 29.75
C THR A 4 -24.90 -26.79 28.29
N LYS A 5 -25.08 -25.55 27.80
CA LYS A 5 -24.57 -25.12 26.48
C LYS A 5 -23.04 -25.21 26.47
N LYS A 6 -22.51 -26.14 25.67
CA LYS A 6 -21.08 -26.26 25.39
C LYS A 6 -20.64 -25.06 24.54
N LYS A 7 -19.84 -24.18 25.11
CA LYS A 7 -19.29 -22.99 24.44
C LYS A 7 -18.20 -23.45 23.46
N ASN A 8 -18.50 -23.45 22.16
CA ASN A 8 -17.50 -23.70 21.12
C ASN A 8 -16.51 -22.53 21.11
N SER A 9 -15.35 -22.69 21.75
CA SER A 9 -14.25 -21.74 21.65
C SER A 9 -13.54 -21.96 20.31
N VAL A 10 -13.68 -20.99 19.41
CA VAL A 10 -12.86 -20.93 18.20
C VAL A 10 -11.40 -20.78 18.64
N LYS A 11 -10.60 -21.83 18.46
CA LYS A 11 -9.17 -21.78 18.77
C LYS A 11 -8.52 -20.83 17.76
N LYS A 12 -7.89 -19.76 18.27
CA LYS A 12 -7.11 -18.85 17.43
C LYS A 12 -5.93 -19.62 16.84
N PRO A 13 -5.62 -19.46 15.54
CA PRO A 13 -4.43 -20.08 14.97
C PRO A 13 -3.21 -19.57 15.73
N ARG A 14 -2.39 -20.49 16.24
CA ARG A 14 -1.12 -20.16 16.88
C ARG A 14 -0.09 -20.03 15.78
N TRP A 15 0.51 -18.85 15.67
CA TRP A 15 1.66 -18.61 14.80
C TRP A 15 2.81 -19.53 15.21
N THR A 16 3.19 -20.43 14.31
CA THR A 16 4.26 -21.40 14.52
C THR A 16 5.56 -20.86 13.93
N ARG A 17 6.70 -21.43 14.34
CA ARG A 17 8.01 -21.03 13.78
C ARG A 17 8.11 -21.26 12.27
N ASN A 18 7.41 -22.26 11.76
CA ASN A 18 7.32 -22.58 10.34
C ASN A 18 6.67 -21.44 9.53
N ASP A 19 5.68 -20.74 10.12
CA ASP A 19 5.02 -19.60 9.48
C ASP A 19 5.98 -18.41 9.34
N THR A 20 6.90 -18.23 10.29
CA THR A 20 7.97 -17.22 10.24
C THR A 20 9.01 -17.56 9.17
N GLU A 21 9.43 -18.82 9.07
CA GLU A 21 10.38 -19.27 8.04
C GLU A 21 9.79 -19.07 6.64
N LEU A 22 8.52 -19.44 6.44
CA LEU A 22 7.83 -19.23 5.16
C LEU A 22 7.71 -17.74 4.82
N SER A 23 7.45 -16.89 5.82
CA SER A 23 7.40 -15.43 5.64
C SER A 23 8.77 -14.83 5.26
N ILE A 24 9.86 -15.36 5.83
CA ILE A 24 11.22 -14.91 5.52
C ILE A 24 11.62 -15.30 4.09
N LEU A 25 11.20 -16.47 3.61
CA LEU A 25 11.41 -16.86 2.21
C LEU A 25 10.64 -15.97 1.23
N ALA A 26 9.48 -15.43 1.65
CA ALA A 26 8.71 -14.47 0.87
C ALA A 26 9.22 -13.02 0.98
N LEU A 27 10.03 -12.67 1.97
CA LEU A 27 10.56 -11.31 2.12
C LEU A 27 11.25 -10.75 0.87
N PRO A 28 12.20 -11.45 0.20
CA PRO A 28 12.89 -10.87 -0.95
C PRO A 28 11.95 -10.58 -2.12
N THR A 29 10.95 -11.44 -2.36
CA THR A 29 9.97 -11.23 -3.44
C THR A 29 9.00 -10.11 -3.10
N VAL A 30 8.59 -10.00 -1.83
CA VAL A 30 7.75 -8.89 -1.35
C VAL A 30 8.48 -7.56 -1.46
N ILE A 31 9.76 -7.49 -1.04
CA ILE A 31 10.57 -6.29 -1.16
C ILE A 31 10.68 -5.86 -2.63
N TRP A 32 10.99 -6.79 -3.53
CA TRP A 32 11.03 -6.52 -4.96
C TRP A 32 9.70 -5.99 -5.48
N TYR A 33 8.59 -6.64 -5.13
CA TYR A 33 7.25 -6.22 -5.53
C TYR A 33 6.91 -4.82 -5.03
N VAL A 34 7.24 -4.48 -3.78
CA VAL A 34 6.99 -3.13 -3.25
C VAL A 34 7.84 -2.09 -3.99
N LEU A 35 9.11 -2.37 -4.25
CA LEU A 35 9.99 -1.43 -4.94
C LEU A 35 9.61 -1.21 -6.40
N PHE A 36 9.16 -2.24 -7.11
CA PHE A 36 8.90 -2.15 -8.55
C PHE A 36 7.43 -1.98 -8.93
N CYS A 37 6.49 -2.46 -8.11
CA CYS A 37 5.05 -2.34 -8.39
C CYS A 37 4.38 -1.27 -7.54
N PHE A 38 4.75 -1.14 -6.26
CA PHE A 38 4.12 -0.14 -5.38
C PHE A 38 4.75 1.26 -5.52
N LEU A 39 6.07 1.34 -5.70
CA LEU A 39 6.76 2.61 -5.95
C LEU A 39 6.23 3.37 -7.18
N PRO A 40 6.03 2.77 -8.37
CA PRO A 40 5.45 3.50 -9.50
C PRO A 40 3.99 3.90 -9.28
N MET A 41 3.24 3.18 -8.44
CA MET A 41 1.88 3.58 -8.07
C MET A 41 1.85 4.89 -7.28
N PHE A 42 2.94 5.29 -6.60
CA PHE A 42 3.05 6.63 -6.03
C PHE A 42 2.90 7.73 -7.09
N GLY A 43 3.24 7.42 -8.35
CA GLY A 43 3.02 8.30 -9.49
C GLY A 43 1.56 8.67 -9.70
N LEU A 44 0.58 7.90 -9.20
CA LEU A 44 -0.85 8.24 -9.31
C LEU A 44 -1.19 9.58 -8.64
N ILE A 45 -0.40 10.01 -7.66
CA ILE A 45 -0.64 11.29 -6.98
C ILE A 45 -0.51 12.49 -7.92
N ILE A 46 0.26 12.37 -9.02
CA ILE A 46 0.43 13.45 -10.00
C ILE A 46 -0.88 13.79 -10.71
N ALA A 47 -1.80 12.82 -10.84
CA ALA A 47 -3.09 13.04 -11.48
C ALA A 47 -4.01 13.98 -10.66
N PHE A 48 -3.78 14.06 -9.34
CA PHE A 48 -4.54 14.93 -8.42
C PHE A 48 -3.89 16.30 -8.22
N LYS A 49 -2.73 16.55 -8.83
CA LYS A 49 -1.97 17.81 -8.70
C LYS A 49 -1.83 18.49 -10.06
N ASN A 50 -1.68 19.82 -10.05
CA ASN A 50 -1.31 20.57 -11.24
C ASN A 50 0.21 20.47 -11.43
N TYR A 51 0.67 19.30 -11.84
CA TYR A 51 2.10 19.01 -11.96
C TYR A 51 2.73 19.80 -13.10
N ARG A 52 3.69 20.69 -12.77
CA ARG A 52 4.50 21.44 -13.74
C ARG A 52 5.96 21.05 -13.56
N VAL A 53 6.57 20.47 -14.60
CA VAL A 53 8.00 20.12 -14.58
C VAL A 53 8.82 21.41 -14.69
N THR A 54 9.36 21.88 -13.57
CA THR A 54 10.34 22.97 -13.59
C THR A 54 11.73 22.34 -13.72
N GLY A 55 12.42 22.68 -14.82
CA GLY A 55 13.78 22.18 -15.09
C GLY A 55 14.73 22.50 -13.92
N GLY A 56 15.54 21.51 -13.54
CA GLY A 56 16.55 21.65 -12.47
C GLY A 56 16.10 21.23 -11.06
N LYS A 57 14.86 20.77 -10.85
CA LYS A 57 14.38 20.29 -9.54
C LYS A 57 13.97 18.81 -9.58
N SER A 58 14.18 18.07 -8.49
CA SER A 58 13.83 16.64 -8.39
C SER A 58 12.32 16.39 -8.55
N PHE A 59 11.94 15.21 -9.06
CA PHE A 59 10.54 14.79 -9.21
C PHE A 59 9.72 15.02 -7.94
N ILE A 60 10.22 14.57 -6.78
CA ILE A 60 9.55 14.69 -5.48
C ILE A 60 9.34 16.17 -5.10
N TYR A 61 10.30 17.05 -5.40
CA TYR A 61 10.16 18.48 -5.15
C TYR A 61 9.01 19.06 -5.98
N ASN A 62 8.96 18.76 -7.28
CA ASN A 62 7.90 19.24 -8.16
C ASN A 62 6.53 18.66 -7.78
N VAL A 63 6.47 17.41 -7.32
CA VAL A 63 5.24 16.78 -6.82
C VAL A 63 4.79 17.43 -5.51
N LEU A 64 5.68 17.77 -4.59
CA LEU A 64 5.28 18.39 -3.32
C LEU A 64 4.89 19.86 -3.48
N HIS A 65 5.62 20.62 -4.30
CA HIS A 65 5.43 22.07 -4.47
C HIS A 65 4.34 22.46 -5.48
N SER A 66 3.80 21.49 -6.23
CA SER A 66 2.67 21.74 -7.13
C SER A 66 1.36 21.95 -6.36
N ASP A 67 0.46 22.75 -6.93
CA ASP A 67 -0.85 23.00 -6.34
C ASP A 67 -1.75 21.75 -6.43
N TRP A 68 -2.60 21.57 -5.42
CA TRP A 68 -3.58 20.50 -5.39
C TRP A 68 -4.74 20.83 -6.33
N SER A 69 -4.98 19.97 -7.32
CA SER A 69 -6.03 20.16 -8.34
C SER A 69 -7.27 19.31 -8.08
N GLY A 70 -7.17 18.32 -7.18
CA GLY A 70 -8.26 17.40 -6.86
C GLY A 70 -8.69 16.64 -8.11
N PHE A 71 -9.98 16.73 -8.45
CA PHE A 71 -10.56 16.03 -9.61
C PHE A 71 -10.62 16.87 -10.89
N LYS A 72 -10.10 18.11 -10.91
CA LYS A 72 -10.16 18.98 -12.09
C LYS A 72 -9.49 18.37 -13.33
N ASN A 73 -8.45 17.56 -13.14
CA ASN A 73 -7.77 16.85 -14.23
C ASN A 73 -8.61 15.69 -14.83
N PHE A 74 -9.69 15.28 -14.17
CA PHE A 74 -10.58 14.20 -14.60
C PHE A 74 -11.92 14.73 -15.16
N GLU A 75 -12.14 16.04 -15.15
CA GLU A 75 -13.39 16.66 -15.62
C GLU A 75 -13.53 16.61 -17.16
N PHE A 76 -12.43 16.35 -17.86
CA PHE A 76 -12.36 16.27 -19.33
C PHE A 76 -12.19 14.84 -19.88
N LEU A 77 -12.27 13.81 -19.02
CA LEU A 77 -12.26 12.39 -19.42
C LEU A 77 -13.68 11.86 -19.57
#